data_AF-B3EWH6-F1
#
_entry.id   AF-B3EWH6-F1
#
_cell.length_a   1.000
_cell.length_b   1.000
_cell.length_c   1.000
_cell.angle_alpha   90.00
_cell.angle_beta   90.00
_cell.angle_gamma   90.00
#
_symmetry.space_group_name_H-M   'P 1'
#
loop_
_entity.id
_entity.type
_entity.pdbx_description
1 polymer ?
#
loop_
_entity_poly.entity_id
_entity_poly.type
_entity_poly.pdbx_seq_one_letter_code
_entity_poly.pdbx_strand_id
1 'polypeptide(L)' 'MARVNSLKCALCFIVLILFVQLNCIPETRVMAVELSRVFLQTSSTDCGEPCVYIPCTITALLGCSCLNKVCVRP' A
#
# COMPACT_ATOMS: atom_id res chain seq x y z
N MET A 1 -29.73 -35.62 -23.14
CA MET A 1 -29.41 -34.78 -21.96
C MET A 1 -27.98 -35.03 -21.47
N ALA A 2 -26.95 -34.40 -22.06
CA ALA A 2 -25.56 -34.55 -21.58
C ALA A 2 -24.81 -33.22 -21.40
N ARG A 3 -25.20 -32.14 -22.11
CA ARG A 3 -24.51 -30.84 -22.05
C ARG A 3 -24.81 -30.00 -20.80
N VAL A 4 -25.99 -30.16 -20.19
CA VAL A 4 -26.41 -29.32 -19.04
C VAL A 4 -25.64 -29.67 -17.76
N ASN A 5 -25.19 -30.93 -17.62
CA ASN A 5 -24.42 -31.36 -16.44
C ASN A 5 -23.01 -30.77 -16.41
N SER A 6 -22.38 -30.62 -17.58
CA SER A 6 -21.03 -30.04 -17.69
C SER A 6 -21.01 -28.56 -17.32
N LEU A 7 -22.07 -27.81 -17.67
CA LEU A 7 -22.15 -26.37 -17.38
C LEU A 7 -22.32 -26.12 -15.88
N LYS A 8 -23.14 -26.92 -15.19
CA LYS A 8 -23.30 -26.84 -13.73
C LYS A 8 -22.00 -27.14 -12.99
N CYS A 9 -21.26 -28.17 -13.43
CA CYS A 9 -19.95 -28.47 -12.87
C CYS A 9 -18.96 -27.31 -13.10
N ALA A 10 -18.92 -26.75 -14.30
CA ALA A 10 -18.04 -25.61 -14.61
C ALA A 10 -18.37 -24.38 -13.74
N LEU A 11 -19.66 -24.04 -13.58
CA LEU A 11 -20.08 -22.96 -12.68
C LEU A 11 -19.66 -23.22 -11.24
N CYS A 12 -19.79 -24.46 -10.75
CA CYS A 12 -19.39 -24.83 -9.39
C CYS A 12 -17.88 -24.65 -9.17
N PHE A 13 -17.06 -25.05 -10.13
CA PHE A 13 -15.61 -24.81 -10.09
C PHE A 13 -15.26 -23.32 -10.07
N ILE A 14 -15.91 -22.51 -10.91
CA ILE A 14 -15.68 -21.05 -10.95
C ILE A 14 -16.04 -20.42 -9.59
N VAL A 15 -17.18 -20.78 -8.99
CA VAL A 15 -17.61 -20.29 -7.68
C VAL A 15 -16.63 -20.71 -6.58
N LEU A 16 -16.14 -21.96 -6.61
CA LEU A 16 -15.14 -22.43 -5.65
C LEU A 16 -13.82 -21.66 -5.79
N ILE A 17 -13.34 -21.43 -7.02
CA ILE A 17 -12.12 -20.65 -7.26
C ILE A 17 -12.32 -19.22 -6.75
N LEU A 18 -13.43 -18.56 -7.07
CA LEU A 18 -13.76 -17.24 -6.55
C LEU A 18 -13.78 -17.22 -5.03
N PHE A 19 -14.43 -18.19 -4.40
CA PHE A 19 -14.49 -18.28 -2.94
C PHE A 19 -13.09 -18.46 -2.33
N VAL A 20 -12.25 -19.32 -2.90
CA VAL A 20 -10.86 -19.51 -2.47
C VAL A 20 -10.05 -18.22 -2.64
N GLN A 21 -10.18 -17.52 -3.77
CA GLN A 21 -9.51 -16.23 -3.99
C GLN A 21 -10.00 -15.20 -2.96
N LEU A 22 -11.30 -15.04 -2.74
CA LEU A 22 -11.85 -14.08 -1.77
C LEU A 22 -11.41 -14.39 -0.33
N ASN A 23 -11.31 -15.67 0.07
CA ASN A 23 -10.92 -16.08 1.43
C ASN A 23 -9.41 -16.22 1.64
N CYS A 24 -8.61 -16.35 0.59
CA CYS A 24 -7.13 -16.35 0.66
C CYS A 24 -6.54 -14.93 0.56
N ILE A 25 -7.32 -13.97 0.01
CA ILE A 25 -6.93 -12.55 -0.11
C ILE A 25 -7.10 -11.68 1.17
N PRO A 26 -7.66 -12.09 2.34
CA PRO A 26 -7.77 -11.15 3.46
C PRO A 26 -6.39 -10.75 4.01
N GLU A 27 -5.39 -11.64 3.95
CA GLU A 27 -4.04 -11.36 4.48
C GLU A 27 -3.18 -10.52 3.52
N THR A 28 -3.41 -10.59 2.21
CA THR A 28 -2.65 -9.78 1.23
C THR A 28 -3.11 -8.33 1.16
N ARG A 29 -4.35 -8.04 1.57
CA ARG A 29 -4.82 -6.64 1.72
C ARG A 29 -4.23 -5.96 2.94
N VAL A 30 -3.98 -6.70 4.03
CA VAL A 30 -3.32 -6.16 5.23
C VAL A 30 -1.85 -5.83 4.92
N MET A 31 -1.17 -6.70 4.16
CA MET A 31 0.21 -6.47 3.70
C MET A 31 0.31 -5.34 2.66
N ALA A 32 -0.70 -5.18 1.80
CA ALA A 32 -0.75 -4.07 0.86
C ALA A 32 -0.94 -2.72 1.58
N VAL A 33 -1.75 -2.67 2.64
CA VAL A 33 -1.93 -1.45 3.45
C VAL A 33 -0.65 -1.12 4.22
N GLU A 34 0.04 -2.11 4.79
CA GLU A 34 1.33 -1.89 5.48
C GLU A 34 2.43 -1.45 4.51
N LEU A 35 2.56 -2.09 3.34
CA LEU A 35 3.56 -1.67 2.34
C LEU A 35 3.21 -0.32 1.73
N SER A 36 1.93 -0.01 1.49
CA SER A 36 1.50 1.33 1.10
C SER A 36 1.72 2.35 2.22
N ARG A 37 1.63 1.99 3.51
CA ARG A 37 1.98 2.91 4.61
C ARG A 37 3.47 3.15 4.71
N VAL A 38 4.31 2.15 4.46
CA VAL A 38 5.77 2.33 4.36
C VAL A 38 6.13 3.16 3.13
N PHE A 39 5.54 2.89 1.95
CA PHE A 39 5.79 3.65 0.72
C PHE A 39 5.16 5.06 0.70
N LEU A 40 4.04 5.29 1.40
CA LEU A 40 3.45 6.63 1.60
C LEU A 40 4.15 7.39 2.74
N GLN A 41 4.68 6.71 3.77
CA GLN A 41 5.56 7.40 4.73
C GLN A 41 6.88 7.80 4.10
N THR A 42 7.31 7.13 3.02
CA THR A 42 8.39 7.60 2.16
C THR A 42 7.96 8.63 1.10
N SER A 43 6.67 9.00 1.00
CA SER A 43 6.25 10.06 0.07
C SER A 43 6.52 11.47 0.60
N SER A 44 7.11 11.58 1.79
CA SER A 44 7.67 12.84 2.23
C SER A 44 8.94 13.09 1.42
N THR A 45 8.90 14.04 0.48
CA THR A 45 10.07 14.34 -0.35
C THR A 45 11.15 14.89 0.57
N ASP A 46 12.29 14.19 0.62
CA ASP A 46 13.45 14.64 1.38
C ASP A 46 13.92 15.99 0.80
N CYS A 47 13.95 17.01 1.66
CA CYS A 47 14.37 18.34 1.28
C CYS A 47 15.90 18.49 1.28
N GLY A 48 16.62 17.44 1.69
CA GLY A 48 18.08 17.37 1.64
C GLY A 48 18.79 18.07 2.80
N GLU A 49 18.04 18.55 3.81
CA GLU A 49 18.60 19.09 5.05
C GLU A 49 18.39 18.10 6.21
N PRO A 50 19.43 17.75 6.98
CA PRO A 50 19.25 17.03 8.24
C PRO A 50 18.78 17.98 9.34
N CYS A 51 17.88 17.53 10.21
CA CYS A 51 17.35 18.33 11.32
C CYS A 51 17.66 17.77 12.72
N VAL A 52 18.88 17.25 12.93
CA VAL A 52 19.32 16.70 14.23
C VAL A 52 19.70 17.81 15.22
N TYR A 53 20.48 18.79 14.76
CA TYR A 53 21.05 19.85 15.59
C TYR A 53 20.64 21.25 15.13
N ILE A 54 20.16 21.37 13.89
CA ILE A 54 19.79 22.62 13.24
C ILE A 54 18.38 22.40 12.66
N PRO A 55 17.43 23.34 12.84
CA PRO A 55 16.11 23.21 12.20
C PRO A 55 16.25 23.32 10.68
N CYS A 56 15.23 22.91 9.93
CA CYS A 56 15.19 23.16 8.49
C CYS A 56 15.30 24.67 8.25
N THR A 57 16.33 25.12 7.54
CA THR A 57 16.59 26.56 7.40
C THR A 57 16.12 27.05 6.04
N ILE A 58 16.79 26.62 4.98
CA ILE A 58 16.52 27.00 3.60
C ILE A 58 15.20 26.40 3.15
N THR A 59 14.97 25.14 3.51
CA THR A 59 13.83 24.36 3.04
C THR A 59 12.55 24.63 3.84
N ALA A 60 12.64 25.23 5.03
CA ALA A 60 11.46 25.63 5.80
C ALA A 60 10.62 26.71 5.09
N LEU A 61 11.26 27.66 4.39
CA LEU A 61 10.53 28.64 3.57
C LEU A 61 9.80 27.98 2.40
N LEU A 62 10.27 26.83 1.95
CA LEU A 62 9.65 26.03 0.90
C LEU A 62 8.60 25.05 1.47
N GLY A 63 8.25 25.14 2.75
CA GLY A 63 7.23 24.29 3.37
C GLY A 63 7.73 22.92 3.81
N CYS A 64 9.04 22.73 3.95
CA CYS A 64 9.58 21.53 4.59
C CYS A 64 9.53 21.63 6.12
N SER A 65 9.35 20.49 6.77
CA SER A 65 9.28 20.35 8.22
C SER A 65 10.16 19.21 8.70
N CYS A 66 10.64 19.28 9.94
CA CYS A 66 11.51 18.26 10.49
C CYS A 66 10.71 17.03 10.89
N LEU A 67 10.99 15.88 10.27
CA LEU A 67 10.41 14.59 10.61
C LEU A 67 11.52 13.53 10.68
N ASN A 68 11.59 12.75 11.75
CA ASN A 68 12.60 11.69 11.89
C ASN A 68 14.05 12.14 11.65
N LYS A 69 14.41 13.35 12.10
CA LYS A 69 15.76 13.94 11.97
C LYS A 69 16.16 14.33 10.54
N VAL A 70 15.23 14.31 9.60
CA VAL A 70 15.40 14.81 8.23
C VAL A 70 14.32 15.85 7.93
N CYS A 71 14.67 16.85 7.14
CA CYS A 71 13.72 17.85 6.66
C CYS A 71 12.94 17.25 5.50
N VAL A 72 11.63 17.12 5.65
CA VAL A 72 10.77 16.53 4.64
C VAL A 72 9.60 17.44 4.30
N ARG A 73 9.12 17.36 3.07
CA ARG A 73 7.90 18.03 2.64
C ARG A 73 6.72 17.04 2.73
N PRO A 74 5.59 17.42 3.35
CA PRO A 74 4.36 16.63 3.30
C PRO A 74 3.81 16.49 1.88
#